data_AF-A0A409WIK9-F1
#
_entry.id   AF-A0A409WIK9-F1
#
_cell.length_a   1.000
_cell.length_b   1.000
_cell.length_c   1.000
_cell.angle_alpha   90.00
_cell.angle_beta   90.00
_cell.angle_gamma   90.00
#
_symmetry.space_group_name_H-M   'P 1'
#
loop_
_entity.id
_entity.type
_entity.pdbx_description
1 polymer ?
#
loop_
_entity_poly.entity_id
_entity_poly.type
_entity_poly.pdbx_seq_one_letter_code
_entity_poly.pdbx_strand_id
1 'polypeptide(L)'
;MRYVLSTNSFPTLWHCQSSQDVRFLNCPGHYLCTTCYDRISKPECPLCRFIITSPPHRIYLDPSDVIDTKQKRPQVLNGLDKINKDTPADSVEKASRRMKKLCEKEGEDPVVAAQILRAIQNLERRIAPMFKQLADVKELNTQLQEQLRAAESSKSNYKEKVSKAKLEVEKEKEETERQRKRADKYLTLVKEKDVNIQKLQEAMTAQEREIRLLKTKLKALGKGQKRRPRQSSDADASLLIEGVPEGSTRIKIRKLSKPSVQDLNIDPPIRHIQSRKEITMSNNEEIIL
;
A
#
# COMPACT_ATOMS: atom_id res chain seq x y z
N MET A 1 -9.05 -41.09 50.10
CA MET A 1 -10.29 -40.96 49.31
C MET A 1 -11.13 -39.85 49.94
N ARG A 2 -11.41 -38.76 49.20
CA ARG A 2 -12.32 -37.69 49.66
C ARG A 2 -13.70 -37.98 49.10
N TYR A 3 -14.65 -38.35 49.96
CA TYR A 3 -16.05 -38.54 49.56
C TYR A 3 -16.72 -37.16 49.50
N VAL A 4 -17.12 -36.73 48.30
CA VAL A 4 -17.93 -35.52 48.13
C VAL A 4 -19.39 -35.94 48.35
N LEU A 5 -19.96 -35.62 49.52
CA LEU A 5 -21.36 -35.85 49.80
C LEU A 5 -22.21 -34.89 48.95
N SER A 6 -22.84 -35.42 47.90
CA SER A 6 -23.82 -34.69 47.11
C SER A 6 -25.09 -34.51 47.95
N THR A 7 -25.41 -33.26 48.29
CA THR A 7 -26.68 -32.89 48.94
C THR A 7 -27.80 -32.86 47.91
N ASN A 8 -28.07 -33.99 47.26
CA ASN A 8 -29.35 -34.14 46.56
C ASN A 8 -30.43 -34.37 47.62
N SER A 9 -31.51 -33.61 47.52
CA SER A 9 -32.67 -33.59 48.40
C SER A 9 -33.18 -35.01 48.74
N PHE A 10 -32.82 -35.50 49.92
CA PHE A 10 -33.28 -36.78 50.45
C PHE A 10 -34.73 -36.65 50.98
N PRO A 11 -35.60 -37.63 50.74
CA PRO A 11 -36.93 -37.67 51.35
C PRO A 11 -36.81 -37.79 52.88
N THR A 12 -37.43 -36.86 53.59
CA THR A 12 -37.29 -36.54 55.03
C THR A 12 -37.92 -37.55 55.99
N LEU A 13 -37.91 -38.84 55.68
CA LEU A 13 -38.73 -39.82 56.41
C LEU A 13 -38.09 -40.47 57.64
N TRP A 14 -36.93 -40.02 58.11
CA TRP A 14 -36.37 -40.50 59.38
C TRP A 14 -35.75 -39.34 60.17
N HIS A 15 -36.50 -38.81 61.15
CA HIS A 15 -35.99 -37.88 62.16
C HIS A 15 -35.03 -38.64 63.11
N CYS A 16 -33.78 -38.85 62.68
CA CYS A 16 -32.71 -39.31 63.57
C CYS A 16 -31.99 -38.07 64.13
N GLN A 17 -32.21 -37.75 65.41
CA GLN A 17 -31.70 -36.51 66.05
C GLN A 17 -30.20 -36.54 66.38
N SER A 18 -29.50 -37.67 66.25
CA SER A 18 -28.06 -37.76 66.51
C SER A 18 -27.28 -37.91 65.21
N SER A 19 -26.70 -36.81 64.72
CA SER A 19 -25.81 -36.78 63.55
C SER A 19 -24.39 -37.30 63.84
N GLN A 20 -24.08 -37.67 65.08
CA GLN A 20 -22.73 -38.01 65.52
C GLN A 20 -22.27 -39.42 65.13
N ASP A 21 -23.18 -40.31 64.71
CA ASP A 21 -22.87 -41.74 64.50
C ASP A 21 -23.52 -42.28 63.23
N VAL A 22 -22.92 -41.96 62.07
CA VAL A 22 -23.38 -42.41 60.75
C VAL A 22 -22.58 -43.64 60.29
N ARG A 23 -23.29 -44.67 59.84
CA ARG A 23 -22.71 -45.88 59.24
C ARG A 23 -22.97 -45.90 57.74
N PHE A 24 -21.90 -46.06 56.96
CA PHE A 24 -21.99 -46.18 55.51
C PHE A 24 -22.18 -47.64 55.12
N LEU A 25 -23.27 -47.92 54.42
CA LEU A 25 -23.56 -49.24 53.92
C LEU A 25 -22.67 -49.53 52.70
N ASN A 26 -22.33 -50.80 52.47
CA ASN A 26 -21.54 -51.22 51.31
C ASN A 26 -22.32 -51.21 49.99
N CYS A 27 -23.55 -50.70 50.01
CA CYS A 27 -24.31 -50.41 48.81
C CYS A 27 -23.94 -49.00 48.27
N PRO A 28 -24.27 -48.68 47.01
CA PRO A 28 -23.82 -47.45 46.38
C PRO A 28 -24.40 -46.21 47.06
N GLY A 29 -23.63 -45.60 47.97
CA GLY A 29 -23.86 -44.23 48.47
C GLY A 29 -24.91 -44.05 49.56
N HIS A 30 -25.44 -45.12 50.16
CA HIS A 30 -26.40 -44.98 51.26
C HIS A 30 -25.74 -45.10 52.63
N TYR A 31 -26.28 -44.36 53.58
CA TYR A 31 -25.86 -44.37 54.97
C TYR A 31 -27.08 -44.32 55.89
N LEU A 32 -26.90 -44.80 57.12
CA LEU A 32 -27.92 -44.79 58.17
C LEU A 32 -27.27 -44.39 59.47
N CYS A 33 -28.00 -43.70 60.36
CA CYS A 33 -27.51 -43.54 61.73
C CYS A 33 -27.43 -44.92 62.40
N THR A 34 -26.52 -45.08 63.37
CA THR A 34 -26.31 -46.38 64.06
C THR A 34 -27.63 -46.96 64.58
N THR A 35 -28.48 -46.13 65.19
CA THR A 35 -29.80 -46.53 65.69
C THR A 35 -30.74 -47.06 64.60
N CYS A 36 -30.69 -46.48 63.39
CA CYS A 36 -31.48 -46.95 62.25
C CYS A 36 -30.91 -48.24 61.67
N TYR A 37 -29.58 -48.41 61.68
CA TYR A 37 -28.92 -49.64 61.24
C TYR A 37 -29.27 -50.82 62.15
N ASP A 38 -29.23 -50.63 63.48
CA ASP A 38 -29.50 -51.69 64.46
C ASP A 38 -30.97 -52.16 64.44
N ARG A 39 -31.88 -51.37 63.87
CA ARG A 39 -33.30 -51.72 63.69
C ARG A 39 -33.58 -52.53 62.44
N ILE A 40 -32.60 -52.73 61.56
CA ILE A 40 -32.82 -53.50 60.33
C ILE A 40 -32.83 -54.99 60.69
N SER A 41 -33.98 -55.65 60.51
CA SER A 41 -34.15 -57.07 60.79
C SER A 41 -33.60 -58.00 59.69
N LYS A 42 -33.34 -57.48 58.49
CA LYS A 42 -32.78 -58.21 57.35
C LYS A 42 -31.44 -57.61 56.94
N PRO A 43 -30.47 -58.40 56.43
CA PRO A 43 -29.20 -57.88 55.95
C PRO A 43 -29.35 -57.21 54.56
N GLU A 44 -30.30 -56.29 54.41
CA GLU A 44 -30.58 -55.56 53.16
C GLU A 44 -30.69 -54.06 53.44
N CYS A 45 -30.14 -53.25 52.53
CA CYS A 45 -30.28 -51.80 52.62
C CYS A 45 -31.77 -51.39 52.48
N PRO A 46 -32.35 -50.62 53.40
CA PRO A 46 -33.75 -50.22 53.31
C PRO A 46 -34.04 -49.29 52.12
N LEU A 47 -33.02 -48.62 51.58
CA LEU A 47 -33.17 -47.66 50.47
C LEU A 47 -33.05 -48.33 49.09
N CYS A 48 -32.08 -49.22 48.89
CA CYS A 48 -31.85 -49.87 47.60
C CYS A 48 -31.99 -51.39 47.59
N ARG A 49 -32.37 -52.01 48.72
CA ARG A 49 -32.52 -53.46 48.91
C ARG A 49 -31.26 -54.29 48.63
N PHE A 50 -30.10 -53.65 48.52
CA PHE A 50 -28.83 -54.32 48.32
C PHE A 50 -28.42 -55.12 49.56
N ILE A 51 -28.01 -56.38 49.39
CA ILE A 51 -27.61 -57.26 50.49
C ILE A 51 -26.32 -56.75 51.12
N ILE A 52 -26.34 -56.51 52.43
CA ILE A 52 -25.22 -56.01 53.22
C ILE A 52 -24.35 -57.21 53.58
N THR A 53 -23.31 -57.44 52.79
CA THR A 53 -22.41 -58.60 52.94
C THR A 53 -21.31 -58.41 54.00
N SER A 54 -21.05 -57.18 54.42
CA SER A 54 -20.05 -56.85 55.42
C SER A 54 -20.56 -55.74 56.35
N PRO A 55 -20.09 -55.70 57.61
CA PRO A 55 -20.51 -54.68 58.57
C PRO A 55 -20.19 -53.28 58.03
N PRO A 56 -21.13 -52.34 58.12
CA PRO A 56 -20.96 -51.01 57.56
C PRO A 56 -19.86 -50.24 58.28
N HIS A 57 -19.13 -49.44 57.52
CA HIS A 57 -18.03 -48.65 58.05
C HIS A 57 -18.57 -47.46 58.87
N ARG A 58 -18.10 -47.32 60.11
CA ARG A 58 -18.29 -46.10 60.90
C ARG A 58 -17.34 -45.03 60.40
N ILE A 59 -17.89 -43.87 60.05
CA ILE A 59 -17.11 -42.67 59.77
C ILE A 59 -17.39 -41.68 60.90
N TYR A 60 -16.37 -41.41 61.71
CA TYR A 60 -16.40 -40.32 62.66
C TYR A 60 -16.16 -39.03 61.89
N LEU A 61 -17.19 -38.20 61.76
CA LEU A 61 -17.01 -36.84 61.30
C LEU A 61 -16.54 -36.03 62.51
N ASP A 62 -15.28 -35.60 62.48
CA ASP A 62 -14.78 -34.65 63.46
C ASP A 62 -15.61 -33.35 63.32
N PRO A 63 -16.12 -32.73 64.40
CA PRO A 63 -16.75 -31.41 64.31
C PRO A 63 -15.90 -30.38 63.57
N SER A 64 -14.58 -30.54 63.58
CA SER A 64 -13.59 -29.77 62.82
C SER A 64 -13.70 -29.94 61.29
N ASP A 65 -14.16 -31.10 60.83
CA ASP A 65 -14.36 -31.43 59.41
C ASP A 65 -15.69 -30.88 58.87
N VAL A 66 -16.60 -30.46 59.76
CA VAL A 66 -17.80 -29.69 59.41
C VAL A 66 -17.38 -28.24 59.21
N ILE A 67 -16.61 -27.97 58.14
CA ILE A 67 -16.35 -26.62 57.68
C ILE A 67 -17.72 -25.97 57.48
N ASP A 68 -18.01 -24.92 58.26
CA ASP A 68 -19.28 -24.20 58.18
C ASP A 68 -19.42 -23.59 56.78
N THR A 69 -20.06 -24.33 55.89
CA THR A 69 -20.33 -23.93 54.50
C THR A 69 -21.24 -22.70 54.41
N LYS A 70 -21.64 -22.11 55.55
CA LYS A 70 -22.31 -20.81 55.63
C LYS A 70 -21.37 -19.64 55.31
N GLN A 71 -20.06 -19.77 55.44
CA GLN A 71 -19.10 -18.82 54.87
C GLN A 71 -18.78 -19.17 53.39
N LYS A 72 -19.81 -19.47 52.59
CA LYS A 72 -19.67 -19.46 51.14
C LYS A 72 -19.31 -18.03 50.74
N ARG A 73 -18.03 -17.77 50.48
CA ARG A 73 -17.62 -16.55 49.77
C ARG A 73 -18.59 -16.36 48.60
N PRO A 74 -19.18 -15.16 48.42
CA PRO A 74 -20.13 -14.94 47.35
C PRO A 74 -19.49 -15.39 46.04
N GLN A 75 -20.07 -16.38 45.36
CA GLN A 75 -19.53 -16.94 44.11
C GLN A 75 -19.26 -15.85 43.05
N VAL A 76 -19.92 -14.69 43.20
CA VAL A 76 -19.73 -13.47 42.43
C VAL A 76 -18.29 -12.97 42.48
N LEU A 77 -17.63 -12.96 43.65
CA LEU A 77 -16.27 -12.43 43.80
C LEU A 77 -15.24 -13.27 43.03
N ASN A 78 -15.33 -14.60 43.12
CA ASN A 78 -14.49 -15.52 42.34
C ASN A 78 -14.71 -15.40 40.82
N GLY A 79 -15.86 -14.86 40.40
CA GLY A 79 -16.15 -14.58 38.99
C GLY A 79 -15.40 -13.34 38.47
N LEU A 80 -15.19 -12.33 39.32
CA LEU A 80 -14.49 -11.10 38.94
C LEU A 80 -13.02 -11.32 38.67
N ASP A 81 -12.37 -12.21 39.42
CA ASP A 81 -10.97 -12.57 39.21
C ASP A 81 -10.75 -13.23 37.84
N LYS A 82 -11.78 -13.83 37.26
CA LYS A 82 -11.74 -14.45 35.94
C LYS A 82 -11.95 -13.47 34.78
N ILE A 83 -12.36 -12.24 35.06
CA ILE A 83 -12.50 -11.21 34.01
C ILE A 83 -11.12 -10.80 33.53
N ASN A 84 -10.85 -11.02 32.25
CA ASN A 84 -9.60 -10.69 31.57
C ASN A 84 -9.88 -9.93 30.26
N LYS A 85 -8.83 -9.63 29.50
CA LYS A 85 -8.92 -8.91 28.23
C LYS A 85 -9.77 -9.61 27.16
N ASP A 86 -9.87 -10.93 27.24
CA ASP A 86 -10.59 -11.78 26.28
C ASP A 86 -12.04 -12.06 26.74
N THR A 87 -12.44 -11.52 27.90
CA THR A 87 -13.78 -11.72 28.43
C THR A 87 -14.78 -10.88 27.63
N PRO A 88 -15.84 -11.47 27.07
CA PRO A 88 -16.82 -10.73 26.28
C PRO A 88 -17.57 -9.71 27.14
N ALA A 89 -17.94 -8.58 26.53
CA ALA A 89 -18.61 -7.46 27.20
C ALA A 89 -19.86 -7.90 27.99
N ASP A 90 -20.67 -8.80 27.43
CA ASP A 90 -21.87 -9.35 28.08
C ASP A 90 -21.57 -10.03 29.43
N SER A 91 -20.39 -10.65 29.56
CA SER A 91 -19.97 -11.32 30.80
C SER A 91 -19.57 -10.31 31.87
N VAL A 92 -18.90 -9.22 31.47
CA VAL A 92 -18.58 -8.10 32.36
C VAL A 92 -19.86 -7.41 32.83
N GLU A 93 -20.83 -7.21 31.95
CA GLU A 93 -22.12 -6.62 32.30
C GLU A 93 -22.91 -7.51 33.28
N LYS A 94 -22.96 -8.83 33.03
CA LYS A 94 -23.59 -9.79 33.96
C LYS A 94 -22.91 -9.79 35.33
N ALA A 95 -21.58 -9.71 35.38
CA ALA A 95 -20.83 -9.56 36.62
C ALA A 95 -21.20 -8.27 37.36
N SER A 96 -21.25 -7.13 36.67
CA SER A 96 -21.68 -5.84 37.23
C SER A 96 -23.09 -5.90 37.81
N ARG A 97 -24.05 -6.49 37.09
CA ARG A 97 -25.43 -6.69 37.58
C ARG A 97 -25.47 -7.58 38.83
N ARG A 98 -24.64 -8.63 38.91
CA ARG A 98 -24.55 -9.50 40.09
C ARG A 98 -23.92 -8.80 41.28
N MET A 99 -22.89 -7.97 41.07
CA MET A 99 -22.30 -7.15 42.13
C MET A 99 -23.30 -6.14 42.69
N LYS A 100 -24.06 -5.45 41.84
CA LYS A 100 -25.12 -4.52 42.28
C LYS A 100 -26.14 -5.22 43.18
N LYS A 101 -26.64 -6.38 42.74
CA LYS A 101 -27.56 -7.21 43.56
C LYS A 101 -26.95 -7.69 44.87
N LEU A 102 -25.64 -7.93 44.92
CA LEU A 102 -24.93 -8.31 46.15
C LEU A 102 -24.83 -7.11 47.10
N CYS A 103 -24.48 -5.93 46.59
CA CYS A 103 -24.49 -4.68 47.36
C CYS A 103 -25.88 -4.37 47.92
N GLU A 104 -26.94 -4.55 47.13
CA GLU A 104 -28.33 -4.29 47.55
C GLU A 104 -28.80 -5.24 48.67
N LYS A 105 -28.31 -6.49 48.69
CA LYS A 105 -28.75 -7.52 49.64
C LYS A 105 -27.92 -7.58 50.91
N GLU A 106 -26.61 -7.37 50.79
CA GLU A 106 -25.63 -7.64 51.85
C GLU A 106 -24.73 -6.43 52.15
N GLY A 107 -25.03 -5.26 51.57
CA GLY A 107 -24.20 -4.05 51.68
C GLY A 107 -24.10 -3.45 53.08
N GLU A 108 -25.00 -3.83 53.99
CA GLU A 108 -24.94 -3.41 55.41
C GLU A 108 -23.90 -4.20 56.22
N ASP A 109 -23.45 -5.37 55.75
CA ASP A 109 -22.35 -6.11 56.38
C ASP A 109 -21.01 -5.45 56.01
N PRO A 110 -20.28 -4.85 56.98
CA PRO A 110 -19.02 -4.17 56.73
C PRO A 110 -17.96 -5.09 56.14
N VAL A 111 -18.01 -6.39 56.43
CA VAL A 111 -17.05 -7.38 55.91
C VAL A 111 -17.28 -7.60 54.41
N VAL A 112 -18.55 -7.78 53.99
CA VAL A 112 -18.93 -7.96 52.59
C VAL A 112 -18.66 -6.68 51.80
N ALA A 113 -19.00 -5.51 52.34
CA ALA A 113 -18.69 -4.22 51.72
C ALA A 113 -17.18 -4.06 51.46
N ALA A 114 -16.33 -4.37 52.45
CA ALA A 114 -14.87 -4.31 52.30
C ALA A 114 -14.32 -5.32 51.27
N GLN A 115 -14.96 -6.48 51.08
CA GLN A 115 -14.59 -7.45 50.05
C GLN A 115 -14.97 -6.96 48.65
N ILE A 116 -16.17 -6.38 48.50
CA ILE A 116 -16.62 -5.80 47.24
C ILE A 116 -15.71 -4.64 46.82
N LEU A 117 -15.37 -3.73 47.75
CA LEU A 117 -14.44 -2.63 47.48
C LEU A 117 -13.07 -3.12 47.02
N ARG A 118 -12.51 -4.15 47.66
CA ARG A 118 -11.25 -4.78 47.22
C ARG A 118 -11.35 -5.40 45.83
N ALA A 119 -12.46 -6.06 45.52
CA ALA A 119 -12.69 -6.65 44.21
C ALA A 119 -12.81 -5.58 43.11
N ILE A 120 -13.48 -4.45 43.41
CA ILE A 120 -13.57 -3.28 42.50
C ILE A 120 -12.17 -2.72 42.25
N GLN A 121 -11.38 -2.45 43.30
CA GLN A 121 -10.02 -1.93 43.15
C GLN A 121 -9.11 -2.85 42.33
N ASN A 122 -9.23 -4.18 42.51
CA ASN A 122 -8.49 -5.14 41.70
C ASN A 122 -8.92 -5.10 40.22
N LEU A 123 -10.24 -5.07 39.98
CA LEU A 123 -10.78 -4.96 38.62
C LEU A 123 -10.33 -3.65 37.94
N GLU A 124 -10.39 -2.51 38.64
CA GLU A 124 -9.92 -1.22 38.14
C GLU A 124 -8.44 -1.26 37.74
N ARG A 125 -7.58 -1.82 38.60
CA ARG A 125 -6.14 -1.98 38.30
C ARG A 125 -5.88 -2.81 37.04
N ARG A 126 -6.73 -3.80 36.76
CA ARG A 126 -6.62 -4.66 35.57
C ARG A 126 -7.24 -4.03 34.32
N ILE A 127 -8.31 -3.26 34.47
CA ILE A 127 -9.03 -2.62 33.35
C ILE A 127 -8.34 -1.34 32.88
N ALA A 128 -7.74 -0.56 33.78
CA ALA A 128 -7.03 0.68 33.44
C ALA A 128 -5.99 0.51 32.30
N PRO A 129 -5.07 -0.49 32.32
CA PRO A 129 -4.13 -0.67 31.21
C PRO A 129 -4.82 -1.07 29.90
N MET A 130 -5.97 -1.75 29.94
CA MET A 130 -6.73 -2.09 28.73
C MET A 130 -7.34 -0.86 28.07
N PHE A 131 -7.87 0.09 28.85
CA PHE A 131 -8.37 1.35 28.30
C PHE A 131 -7.26 2.20 27.70
N LYS A 132 -6.07 2.20 28.32
CA LYS A 132 -4.89 2.84 27.73
C LYS A 132 -4.53 2.20 26.38
N GLN A 133 -4.41 0.88 26.33
CA GLN A 133 -4.16 0.17 25.07
C GLN A 133 -5.23 0.45 24.01
N LEU A 134 -6.50 0.53 24.39
CA LEU A 134 -7.59 0.87 23.48
C LEU A 134 -7.45 2.30 22.93
N ALA A 135 -7.02 3.25 23.77
CA ALA A 135 -6.72 4.62 23.33
C ALA A 135 -5.55 4.64 22.34
N ASP A 136 -4.46 3.93 22.66
CA ASP A 136 -3.27 3.80 21.80
C ASP A 136 -3.64 3.17 20.44
N VAL A 137 -4.47 2.12 20.42
CA VAL A 137 -4.94 1.47 19.18
C VAL A 137 -5.84 2.40 18.37
N LYS A 138 -6.70 3.20 19.03
CA LYS A 138 -7.53 4.19 18.32
C LYS A 138 -6.68 5.27 17.67
N GLU A 139 -5.68 5.78 18.39
CA GLU A 139 -4.73 6.75 17.86
C GLU A 139 -3.97 6.18 16.66
N LEU A 140 -3.41 4.97 16.79
CA LEU A 140 -2.73 4.30 15.69
C LEU A 140 -3.64 4.09 14.48
N ASN A 141 -4.90 3.71 14.69
CA ASN A 141 -5.87 3.55 13.60
C ASN A 141 -6.15 4.89 12.91
N THR A 142 -6.30 5.99 13.66
CA THR A 142 -6.45 7.32 13.07
C THR A 142 -5.23 7.74 12.24
N GLN A 143 -4.01 7.48 12.73
CA GLN A 143 -2.78 7.76 11.98
C GLN A 143 -2.69 6.92 10.70
N LEU A 144 -3.01 5.63 10.76
CA LEU A 144 -3.03 4.75 9.58
C LEU A 144 -4.08 5.20 8.55
N GLN A 145 -5.25 5.65 8.99
CA GLN A 145 -6.28 6.20 8.10
C GLN A 145 -5.84 7.51 7.42
N GLU A 146 -5.09 8.36 8.13
CA GLU A 146 -4.49 9.57 7.54
C GLU A 146 -3.41 9.23 6.51
N GLN A 147 -2.52 8.29 6.85
CA GLN A 147 -1.49 7.80 5.93
C GLN A 147 -2.11 7.17 4.68
N LEU A 148 -3.16 6.37 4.83
CA LEU A 148 -3.89 5.78 3.71
C LEU A 148 -4.47 6.87 2.79
N ARG A 149 -5.16 7.87 3.36
CA ARG A 149 -5.70 9.00 2.58
C ARG A 149 -4.61 9.79 1.85
N ALA A 150 -3.47 10.02 2.49
CA ALA A 150 -2.33 10.70 1.87
C ALA A 150 -1.72 9.89 0.72
N ALA A 151 -1.60 8.57 0.89
CA ALA A 151 -1.12 7.66 -0.14
C ALA A 151 -2.08 7.59 -1.33
N GLU A 152 -3.39 7.54 -1.10
CA GLU A 152 -4.41 7.55 -2.15
C GLU A 152 -4.41 8.86 -2.94
N SER A 153 -4.30 10.01 -2.25
CA SER A 153 -4.15 11.32 -2.90
C SER A 153 -2.90 11.37 -3.78
N SER A 154 -1.77 10.92 -3.25
CA SER A 154 -0.50 10.85 -4.00
C SER A 154 -0.60 9.94 -5.22
N LYS A 155 -1.21 8.76 -5.07
CA LYS A 155 -1.46 7.82 -6.18
C LYS A 155 -2.32 8.45 -7.27
N SER A 156 -3.38 9.18 -6.91
CA SER A 156 -4.22 9.92 -7.85
C SER A 156 -3.41 10.96 -8.62
N ASN A 157 -2.61 11.77 -7.92
CA ASN A 157 -1.75 12.80 -8.52
C ASN A 157 -0.73 12.20 -9.50
N TYR A 158 -0.09 11.08 -9.16
CA TYR A 158 0.83 10.40 -10.06
C TYR A 158 0.12 9.81 -11.28
N LYS A 159 -1.09 9.26 -11.11
CA LYS A 159 -1.90 8.76 -12.23
C LYS A 159 -2.22 9.89 -13.22
N GLU A 160 -2.57 11.07 -12.72
CA GLU A 160 -2.81 12.25 -13.57
C GLU A 160 -1.53 12.69 -14.30
N LYS A 161 -0.39 12.78 -13.59
CA LYS A 161 0.90 13.13 -14.20
C LYS A 161 1.31 12.14 -15.29
N VAL A 162 1.12 10.85 -15.07
CA VAL A 162 1.39 9.81 -16.07
C VAL A 162 0.47 9.95 -17.28
N SER A 163 -0.81 10.25 -17.06
CA SER A 163 -1.76 10.49 -18.15
C SER A 163 -1.36 11.70 -19.01
N LYS A 164 -0.99 12.82 -18.37
CA LYS A 164 -0.49 14.03 -19.05
C LYS A 164 0.79 13.75 -19.85
N ALA A 165 1.78 13.11 -19.23
CA ALA A 165 3.02 12.76 -19.91
C ALA A 165 2.81 11.82 -21.11
N LYS A 166 1.88 10.85 -21.00
CA LYS A 166 1.51 9.98 -22.14
C LYS A 166 0.94 10.79 -23.31
N LEU A 167 0.07 11.76 -23.02
CA LEU A 167 -0.51 12.62 -24.05
C LEU A 167 0.55 13.50 -24.72
N GLU A 168 1.50 14.04 -23.95
CA GLU A 168 2.62 14.85 -24.47
C GLU A 168 3.54 14.02 -25.39
N VAL A 169 3.91 12.81 -24.96
CA VAL A 169 4.71 11.89 -25.79
C VAL A 169 4.00 11.55 -27.10
N GLU A 170 2.68 11.35 -27.07
CA GLU A 170 1.93 11.05 -28.29
C GLU A 170 1.91 12.24 -29.26
N LYS A 171 1.72 13.46 -28.75
CA LYS A 171 1.82 14.68 -29.56
C LYS A 171 3.21 14.87 -30.18
N GLU A 172 4.26 14.57 -29.43
CA GLU A 172 5.64 14.64 -29.91
C GLU A 172 5.91 13.59 -31.00
N LYS A 173 5.39 12.37 -30.84
CA LYS A 173 5.42 11.34 -31.90
C LYS A 173 4.70 11.78 -33.17
N GLU A 174 3.52 12.39 -33.04
CA GLU A 174 2.80 12.92 -34.21
C GLU A 174 3.59 14.01 -34.93
N GLU A 175 4.21 14.94 -34.17
CA GLU A 175 4.98 16.03 -34.76
C GLU A 175 6.28 15.54 -35.40
N THR A 176 7.00 14.62 -34.76
CA THR A 176 8.20 13.99 -35.34
C THR A 176 7.86 13.23 -36.63
N GLU A 177 6.74 12.52 -36.68
CA GLU A 177 6.26 11.86 -37.90
C GLU A 177 5.90 12.87 -38.99
N ARG A 178 5.28 14.02 -38.65
CA ARG A 178 5.03 15.10 -39.62
C ARG A 178 6.32 15.68 -40.17
N GLN A 179 7.32 15.90 -39.32
CA GLN A 179 8.63 16.41 -39.73
C GLN A 179 9.36 15.41 -40.63
N ARG A 180 9.32 14.12 -40.30
CA ARG A 180 9.84 13.04 -41.14
C ARG A 180 9.22 13.07 -42.54
N LYS A 181 7.89 13.15 -42.64
CA LYS A 181 7.18 13.27 -43.92
C LYS A 181 7.59 14.52 -44.72
N ARG A 182 7.86 15.65 -44.06
CA ARG A 182 8.37 16.86 -44.72
C ARG A 182 9.79 16.64 -45.24
N ALA A 183 10.67 16.06 -44.44
CA ALA A 183 12.05 15.74 -44.83
C ALA A 183 12.08 14.79 -46.05
N ASP A 184 11.24 13.76 -46.05
CA ASP A 184 11.11 12.83 -47.17
C ASP A 184 10.69 13.55 -48.47
N LYS A 185 9.72 14.47 -48.39
CA LYS A 185 9.30 15.30 -49.53
C LYS A 185 10.42 16.21 -50.06
N TYR A 186 11.22 16.80 -49.17
CA TYR A 186 12.37 17.60 -49.60
C TYR A 186 13.45 16.73 -50.24
N LEU A 187 13.69 15.53 -49.70
CA LEU A 187 14.64 14.59 -50.27
C LEU A 187 14.25 14.17 -51.69
N THR A 188 12.96 13.92 -51.94
CA THR A 188 12.47 13.61 -53.30
C THR A 188 12.68 14.79 -54.25
N LEU A 189 12.35 16.01 -53.82
CA LEU A 189 12.57 17.22 -54.63
C LEU A 189 14.05 17.46 -54.95
N VAL A 190 14.95 17.25 -53.98
CA VAL A 190 16.40 17.36 -54.19
C VAL A 190 16.85 16.36 -55.25
N LYS A 191 16.45 15.09 -55.14
CA LYS A 191 16.77 14.06 -56.14
C LYS A 191 16.28 14.43 -57.54
N GLU A 192 15.08 14.99 -57.67
CA GLU A 192 14.56 15.48 -58.95
C GLU A 192 15.40 16.64 -59.52
N LYS A 193 15.85 17.56 -58.65
CA LYS A 193 16.73 18.66 -59.06
C LYS A 193 18.11 18.16 -59.46
N ASP A 194 18.67 17.18 -58.76
CA ASP A 194 19.96 16.59 -59.10
C ASP A 194 19.93 15.95 -60.50
N VAL A 195 18.86 15.21 -60.83
CA VAL A 195 18.66 14.65 -62.18
C VAL A 195 18.58 15.75 -63.24
N ASN A 196 17.89 16.87 -62.96
CA ASN A 196 17.79 17.99 -63.89
C ASN A 196 19.13 18.73 -64.06
N ILE A 197 19.88 18.92 -62.97
CA ILE A 197 21.22 19.50 -63.00
C ILE A 197 22.15 18.63 -63.85
N GLN A 198 22.11 17.31 -63.67
CA GLN A 198 22.89 16.37 -64.46
C GLN A 198 22.58 16.50 -65.96
N LYS A 199 21.29 16.54 -66.34
CA LYS A 199 20.88 16.74 -67.75
C LYS A 199 21.38 18.06 -68.32
N LEU A 200 21.29 19.15 -67.54
CA LEU A 200 21.78 20.47 -67.97
C LEU A 200 23.30 20.49 -68.13
N GLN A 201 24.04 19.84 -67.23
CA GLN A 201 25.49 19.67 -67.35
C GLN A 201 25.87 18.89 -68.61
N GLU A 202 25.18 17.78 -68.88
CA GLU A 202 25.38 17.00 -70.11
C GLU A 202 25.12 17.84 -71.37
N ALA A 203 24.01 18.60 -71.41
CA ALA A 203 23.68 19.50 -72.51
C ALA A 203 24.73 20.61 -72.70
N MET A 204 25.18 21.24 -71.61
CA MET A 204 26.25 22.24 -71.65
C MET A 204 27.55 21.67 -72.22
N THR A 205 27.99 20.50 -71.75
CA THR A 205 29.21 19.87 -72.25
C THR A 205 29.10 19.48 -73.73
N ALA A 206 27.91 19.08 -74.20
CA ALA A 206 27.65 18.82 -75.61
C ALA A 206 27.76 20.10 -76.45
N GLN A 207 27.16 21.21 -76.00
CA GLN A 207 27.23 22.51 -76.65
C GLN A 207 28.67 23.06 -76.70
N GLU A 208 29.43 22.90 -75.62
CA GLU A 208 30.85 23.28 -75.58
C GLU A 208 31.68 22.51 -76.61
N ARG A 209 31.42 21.20 -76.79
CA ARG A 209 32.05 20.39 -77.84
C ARG A 209 31.70 20.92 -79.24
N GLU A 210 30.44 21.27 -79.48
CA GLU A 210 29.99 21.83 -80.76
C GLU A 210 30.65 23.18 -81.06
N ILE A 211 30.67 24.10 -80.09
CA ILE A 211 31.37 25.39 -80.20
C ILE A 211 32.85 25.17 -80.51
N ARG A 212 33.50 24.19 -79.85
CA ARG A 212 34.90 23.84 -80.11
C ARG A 212 35.10 23.40 -81.55
N LEU A 213 34.24 22.51 -82.05
CA LEU A 213 34.27 22.03 -83.44
C LEU A 213 34.08 23.18 -84.45
N LEU A 214 33.09 24.05 -84.24
CA LEU A 214 32.83 25.22 -85.08
C LEU A 214 34.01 26.20 -85.07
N LYS A 215 34.61 26.47 -83.90
CA LYS A 215 35.83 27.28 -83.79
C LYS A 215 36.98 26.70 -84.61
N THR A 216 37.21 25.38 -84.57
CA THR A 216 38.21 24.73 -85.43
C THR A 216 37.89 24.87 -86.92
N LYS A 217 36.62 24.74 -87.34
CA LYS A 217 36.20 24.94 -88.73
C LYS A 217 36.45 26.39 -89.20
N LEU A 218 36.03 27.39 -88.41
CA LEU A 218 36.30 28.80 -88.71
C LEU A 218 37.80 29.10 -88.83
N LYS A 219 38.62 28.53 -87.93
CA LYS A 219 40.08 28.67 -87.98
C LYS A 219 40.70 28.04 -89.23
N ALA A 220 40.14 26.93 -89.72
CA ALA A 220 40.57 26.29 -90.97
C ALA A 220 40.21 27.16 -92.19
N LEU A 221 38.97 27.66 -92.25
CA LEU A 221 38.51 28.54 -93.35
C LEU A 221 39.30 29.86 -93.39
N GLY A 222 39.56 30.50 -92.25
CA GLY A 222 40.31 31.75 -92.18
C GLY A 222 41.78 31.65 -92.65
N LYS A 223 42.39 30.47 -92.60
CA LYS A 223 43.74 30.25 -93.15
C LYS A 223 43.78 30.33 -94.68
N GLY A 224 42.67 30.06 -95.37
CA GLY A 224 42.55 30.13 -96.82
C GLY A 224 42.47 31.56 -97.39
N GLN A 225 42.06 32.54 -96.58
CA GLN A 225 41.85 33.92 -97.02
C GLN A 225 43.09 34.85 -96.90
N LYS A 226 44.25 34.32 -96.52
CA LYS A 226 45.48 35.10 -96.25
C LYS A 226 46.27 35.57 -97.49
N ARG A 227 45.64 35.69 -98.66
CA ARG A 227 46.27 36.31 -99.84
C ARG A 227 45.31 37.30 -100.52
N ARG A 228 45.10 38.45 -99.89
CA ARG A 228 44.89 39.69 -100.65
C ARG A 228 45.84 40.76 -100.10
N PRO A 229 46.67 41.39 -100.94
CA PRO A 229 47.56 42.46 -100.53
C PRO A 229 46.74 43.62 -99.97
N ARG A 230 47.24 44.23 -98.90
CA ARG A 230 46.84 45.56 -98.42
C ARG A 230 46.88 46.53 -99.61
N GLN A 231 45.73 47.06 -100.02
CA GLN A 231 45.66 48.40 -100.59
C GLN A 231 45.26 49.33 -99.45
N SER A 232 46.20 50.20 -99.11
CA SER A 232 45.99 51.38 -98.29
C SER A 232 45.07 52.35 -99.03
N SER A 233 43.92 52.66 -98.45
CA SER A 233 43.36 54.00 -98.58
C SER A 233 42.71 54.40 -97.26
N ASP A 234 43.39 55.33 -96.64
CA ASP A 234 42.91 56.29 -95.66
C ASP A 234 41.58 56.92 -96.10
N ALA A 235 40.65 57.07 -95.16
CA ALA A 235 39.69 58.17 -95.03
C ALA A 235 38.52 57.74 -94.13
N ASP A 236 38.60 58.17 -92.87
CA ASP A 236 37.60 59.06 -92.25
C ASP A 236 36.12 58.62 -92.25
N ALA A 237 35.61 58.31 -91.05
CA ALA A 237 34.38 58.89 -90.50
C ALA A 237 33.97 58.14 -89.22
N SER A 238 34.22 58.80 -88.08
CA SER A 238 33.29 58.98 -86.98
C SER A 238 32.16 57.96 -86.80
N LEU A 239 32.24 57.20 -85.72
CA LEU A 239 31.06 56.86 -84.92
C LEU A 239 31.46 56.90 -83.44
N LEU A 240 31.45 58.13 -82.91
CA LEU A 240 31.24 58.39 -81.48
C LEU A 240 29.95 57.66 -81.08
N ILE A 241 30.06 56.68 -80.19
CA ILE A 241 28.92 56.28 -79.38
C ILE A 241 29.02 57.11 -78.11
N GLU A 242 28.07 58.03 -77.99
CA GLU A 242 27.84 58.90 -76.84
C GLU A 242 27.82 58.09 -75.53
N GLY A 243 28.34 58.73 -74.48
CA GLY A 243 28.50 58.17 -73.17
C GLY A 243 27.20 57.61 -72.60
N VAL A 244 27.29 56.39 -72.07
CA VAL A 244 26.37 55.97 -71.02
C VAL A 244 26.83 56.69 -69.75
N PRO A 245 25.95 57.47 -69.09
CA PRO A 245 26.31 58.34 -68.00
C PRO A 245 26.96 57.55 -66.86
N GLU A 246 28.00 58.15 -66.28
CA GLU A 246 28.52 57.86 -64.95
C GLU A 246 27.45 58.18 -63.89
N GLY A 247 26.32 57.49 -63.97
CA GLY A 247 25.37 57.33 -62.88
C GLY A 247 25.97 56.35 -61.89
N SER A 248 27.00 56.82 -61.17
CA SER A 248 27.51 56.26 -59.92
C SER A 248 26.37 56.24 -58.90
N THR A 249 25.41 55.34 -59.10
CA THR A 249 24.72 54.74 -57.98
C THR A 249 25.80 53.91 -57.30
N ARG A 250 26.48 54.60 -56.39
CA ARG A 250 27.03 54.07 -55.16
C ARG A 250 25.92 53.25 -54.53
N ILE A 251 25.70 52.04 -55.05
CA ILE A 251 25.07 50.96 -54.32
C ILE A 251 26.01 50.86 -53.14
N LYS A 252 25.57 51.44 -52.02
CA LYS A 252 26.04 51.02 -50.73
C LYS A 252 25.82 49.51 -50.80
N ILE A 253 26.90 48.79 -51.11
CA ILE A 253 27.15 47.49 -50.55
C ILE A 253 27.11 47.81 -49.07
N ARG A 254 25.88 47.83 -48.52
CA ARG A 254 25.64 47.41 -47.15
C ARG A 254 26.45 46.15 -47.15
N LYS A 255 27.60 46.20 -46.46
CA LYS A 255 28.30 45.02 -46.02
C LYS A 255 27.14 44.12 -45.59
N LEU A 256 26.84 43.12 -46.41
CA LEU A 256 26.22 41.92 -45.91
C LEU A 256 27.31 41.48 -44.95
N SER A 257 27.20 42.00 -43.72
CA SER A 257 27.72 41.39 -42.54
C SER A 257 27.48 39.93 -42.82
N LYS A 258 28.57 39.19 -43.05
CA LYS A 258 28.55 37.73 -42.97
C LYS A 258 27.52 37.43 -41.90
N PRO A 259 26.42 36.70 -42.19
CA PRO A 259 25.50 36.32 -41.13
C PRO A 259 26.41 35.76 -40.06
N SER A 260 26.52 36.50 -38.96
CA SER A 260 27.43 36.13 -37.91
C SER A 260 26.90 34.78 -37.50
N VAL A 261 27.72 33.76 -37.65
CA VAL A 261 27.44 32.41 -37.13
C VAL A 261 27.60 32.49 -35.60
N GLN A 262 26.97 33.48 -34.98
CA GLN A 262 26.95 33.78 -33.56
C GLN A 262 25.53 33.82 -33.00
N ASP A 263 24.49 33.79 -33.84
CA ASP A 263 23.10 33.66 -33.36
C ASP A 263 22.46 32.33 -33.77
N LEU A 264 23.27 31.28 -33.93
CA LEU A 264 22.85 29.99 -33.39
C LEU A 264 23.08 30.07 -31.88
N ASN A 265 22.23 30.84 -31.20
CA ASN A 265 21.73 30.45 -29.88
C ASN A 265 20.96 29.13 -30.09
N ILE A 266 21.72 28.08 -30.38
CA ILE A 266 21.49 26.80 -29.75
C ILE A 266 21.78 27.14 -28.30
N ASP A 267 20.77 27.59 -27.58
CA ASP A 267 20.72 27.31 -26.17
C ASP A 267 20.61 25.78 -26.09
N PRO A 268 21.62 25.02 -25.64
CA PRO A 268 21.27 23.93 -24.78
C PRO A 268 21.11 24.55 -23.39
N PRO A 269 19.89 24.78 -22.88
CA PRO A 269 19.67 24.16 -21.60
C PRO A 269 19.52 22.68 -21.96
N ILE A 270 20.66 21.98 -22.03
CA ILE A 270 20.74 20.75 -21.27
C ILE A 270 20.38 21.24 -19.87
N ARG A 271 19.06 21.28 -19.59
CA ARG A 271 18.60 21.13 -18.24
C ARG A 271 19.26 19.85 -17.89
N HIS A 272 20.33 20.01 -17.11
CA HIS A 272 20.92 19.00 -16.29
C HIS A 272 19.74 18.14 -15.91
N ILE A 273 19.61 16.99 -16.57
CA ILE A 273 18.83 15.90 -16.05
C ILE A 273 19.61 15.67 -14.77
N GLN A 274 19.16 16.35 -13.70
CA GLN A 274 19.53 16.00 -12.36
C GLN A 274 19.28 14.51 -12.39
N SER A 275 20.41 13.79 -12.38
CA SER A 275 20.48 12.36 -12.33
C SER A 275 19.30 11.95 -11.50
N ARG A 276 18.35 11.31 -12.18
CA ARG A 276 17.25 10.59 -11.56
C ARG A 276 17.98 9.80 -10.49
N LYS A 277 17.92 10.26 -9.24
CA LYS A 277 18.40 9.48 -8.11
C LYS A 277 17.65 8.19 -8.32
N GLU A 278 18.37 7.15 -8.68
CA GLU A 278 17.87 5.80 -8.62
C GLU A 278 17.40 5.67 -7.18
N ILE A 279 16.10 5.83 -6.99
CA ILE A 279 15.45 5.38 -5.78
C ILE A 279 15.49 3.87 -5.96
N THR A 280 16.64 3.29 -5.63
CA THR A 280 16.75 1.91 -5.23
C THR A 280 15.79 1.80 -4.04
N MET A 281 14.57 1.35 -4.31
CA MET A 281 13.73 0.79 -3.26
C MET A 281 14.44 -0.50 -2.85
N SER A 282 15.38 -0.36 -1.91
CA SER A 282 15.93 -1.46 -1.15
C SER A 282 14.77 -2.14 -0.44
N ASN A 283 14.27 -3.21 -1.06
CA ASN A 283 13.41 -4.19 -0.42
C ASN A 283 14.27 -4.94 0.61
N ASN A 284 14.51 -4.31 1.76
CA ASN A 284 14.97 -4.99 2.96
C ASN A 284 13.76 -5.20 3.87
N GLU A 285 12.99 -6.24 3.58
CA GLU A 285 12.24 -6.94 4.62
C GLU A 285 12.87 -8.32 4.75
N GLU A 286 13.96 -8.36 5.54
CA GLU A 286 14.41 -9.58 6.19
C GLU A 286 13.27 -10.07 7.10
N ILE A 287 12.54 -11.06 6.61
CA ILE A 287 11.68 -11.90 7.44
C ILE A 287 12.62 -12.81 8.22
N ILE A 288 12.95 -12.40 9.44
CA ILE A 288 13.52 -13.29 10.45
C ILE A 288 12.37 -14.16 10.94
N LEU A 289 12.41 -15.45 10.57
CA LEU A 289 11.62 -16.53 11.15
C LEU A 289 12.19 -16.95 12.51
#